data_AF-A0A2M8L0Y1-F1
#
_entry.id   AF-A0A2M8L0Y1-F1
#
_cell.length_a   1.000
_cell.length_b   1.000
_cell.length_c   1.000
_cell.angle_alpha   90.00
_cell.angle_beta   90.00
_cell.angle_gamma   90.00
#
_symmetry.space_group_name_H-M   'P 1'
#
loop_
_entity.id
_entity.type
_entity.pdbx_description
1 polymer ?
#
loop_
_entity_poly.entity_id
_entity_poly.type
_entity_poly.pdbx_seq_one_letter_code
_entity_poly.pdbx_strand_id
1 'polypeptide(L)'
;MIQKYLNKLNKKLQAGDASERTYYPVLENFLDKYSKRTDRKLTVTIEPKNTNVGIPDFKITSGNKLFGYIEAKDIDKDLDKIDLEQVKKYLADYPKVILTNFIEFRLYENNE
;
A
#
# COMPACT_ATOMS: atom_id res chain seq x y z
N MET A 1 6.73 -0.63 16.71
CA MET A 1 6.17 0.03 15.51
C MET A 1 4.94 -0.71 15.00
N ILE A 2 5.06 -2.03 14.75
CA ILE A 2 3.95 -2.90 14.32
C ILE A 2 2.78 -2.89 15.32
N GLN A 3 3.02 -3.07 16.62
CA GLN A 3 1.93 -3.01 17.62
C GLN A 3 1.13 -1.69 17.55
N LYS A 4 1.82 -0.56 17.35
CA LYS A 4 1.17 0.75 17.23
C LYS A 4 0.38 0.89 15.92
N TYR A 5 0.82 0.22 14.86
CA TYR A 5 0.09 0.14 13.59
C TYR A 5 -1.19 -0.69 13.76
N LEU A 6 -1.08 -1.91 14.29
CA LEU A 6 -2.23 -2.77 14.56
C LEU A 6 -3.26 -2.13 15.50
N ASN A 7 -2.80 -1.47 16.58
CA ASN A 7 -3.71 -0.76 17.50
C ASN A 7 -4.50 0.36 16.78
N LYS A 8 -3.88 1.05 15.80
CA LYS A 8 -4.55 2.09 15.03
C LYS A 8 -5.57 1.49 14.05
N LEU A 9 -5.23 0.39 13.37
CA LEU A 9 -6.18 -0.33 12.52
C LEU A 9 -7.39 -0.80 13.34
N ASN A 10 -7.15 -1.43 14.49
CA ASN A 10 -8.23 -1.92 15.35
C ASN A 10 -9.13 -0.77 15.85
N LYS A 11 -8.54 0.38 16.22
CA LYS A 11 -9.33 1.56 16.61
C LYS A 11 -10.23 2.06 15.47
N LYS A 12 -9.76 2.01 14.23
CA LYS A 12 -10.56 2.37 13.05
C LYS A 12 -11.66 1.34 12.78
N LEU A 13 -11.33 0.06 12.87
CA LEU A 13 -12.29 -1.04 12.71
C LEU A 13 -13.43 -0.96 13.74
N GLN A 14 -13.11 -0.69 15.01
CA GLN A 14 -14.09 -0.57 16.09
C GLN A 14 -15.05 0.62 15.95
N ALA A 15 -14.73 1.62 15.13
CA ALA A 15 -15.64 2.74 14.87
C ALA A 15 -16.86 2.32 14.04
N GLY A 16 -16.77 1.21 13.29
CA GLY A 16 -17.88 0.61 12.55
C GLY A 16 -18.26 1.30 11.24
N ASP A 17 -17.59 2.40 10.88
CA ASP A 17 -17.83 3.21 9.68
C ASP A 17 -16.60 3.27 8.75
N ALA A 18 -15.63 2.38 8.95
CA ALA A 18 -14.39 2.36 8.19
C ALA A 18 -14.58 1.77 6.78
N SER A 19 -14.12 2.49 5.76
CA SER A 19 -13.88 1.97 4.42
C SER A 19 -12.39 1.72 4.21
N GLU A 20 -12.02 1.14 3.07
CA GLU A 20 -10.63 0.98 2.65
C GLU A 20 -9.77 2.24 2.87
N ARG A 21 -10.26 3.41 2.43
CA ARG A 21 -9.56 4.70 2.55
C ARG A 21 -9.38 5.16 4.00
N THR A 22 -10.21 4.70 4.93
CA THR A 22 -10.07 5.01 6.37
C THR A 22 -8.72 4.54 6.93
N TYR A 23 -8.13 3.51 6.33
CA TYR A 23 -6.86 2.93 6.74
C TYR A 23 -5.64 3.55 6.05
N TYR A 24 -5.81 4.35 4.99
CA TYR A 24 -4.69 4.91 4.22
C TYR A 24 -3.71 5.73 5.07
N PRO A 25 -4.16 6.68 5.92
CA PRO A 25 -3.24 7.44 6.78
C PRO A 25 -2.54 6.58 7.84
N VAL A 26 -3.09 5.39 8.15
CA VAL A 26 -2.47 4.45 9.10
C VAL A 26 -1.28 3.76 8.43
N LEU A 27 -1.44 3.31 7.18
CA LEU A 27 -0.38 2.69 6.39
C LEU A 27 0.72 3.70 6.00
N GLU A 28 0.34 4.89 5.50
CA GLU A 28 1.29 5.96 5.16
C GLU A 28 2.21 6.29 6.35
N ASN A 29 1.62 6.54 7.53
CA ASN A 29 2.39 6.85 8.75
C ASN A 29 3.29 5.68 9.20
N PHE A 30 2.90 4.44 8.93
CA PHE A 30 3.73 3.28 9.22
C PHE A 30 4.95 3.23 8.29
N LEU A 31 4.76 3.43 6.99
CA LEU A 31 5.81 3.47 5.98
C LEU A 31 6.76 4.66 6.20
N ASP A 32 6.25 5.84 6.53
CA ASP A 32 7.06 7.01 6.88
C ASP A 32 7.96 6.76 8.08
N LYS A 33 7.44 6.10 9.11
CA LYS A 33 8.23 5.72 10.29
C LYS A 33 9.27 4.67 9.96
N TYR A 34 8.93 3.71 9.11
CA TYR A 34 9.87 2.69 8.65
C TYR A 34 11.01 3.33 7.85
N SER A 35 10.69 4.23 6.93
CA SER A 35 11.64 5.03 6.14
C SER A 35 12.67 5.72 7.04
N LYS A 36 12.20 6.49 8.04
CA LYS A 36 13.06 7.19 9.00
C LYS A 36 13.96 6.27 9.82
N ARG A 37 13.53 5.03 10.09
CA ARG A 37 14.31 4.05 10.88
C ARG A 37 15.33 3.27 10.07
N THR A 38 15.16 3.17 8.75
CA THR A 38 15.99 2.33 7.87
C THR A 38 16.94 3.11 6.99
N ASP A 39 17.03 4.43 7.20
CA ASP A 39 17.75 5.39 6.34
C ASP A 39 17.37 5.29 4.84
N ARG A 40 16.20 4.71 4.57
CA ARG A 40 15.61 4.68 3.22
C ARG A 40 14.78 5.93 3.07
N LYS A 41 15.10 6.80 2.11
CA LYS A 41 14.37 8.06 1.84
C LYS A 41 13.10 7.80 1.03
N LEU A 42 12.16 7.04 1.60
CA LEU A 42 10.90 6.72 0.93
C LEU A 42 9.93 7.90 1.06
N THR A 43 9.22 8.20 -0.03
CA THR A 43 8.08 9.10 -0.06
C THR A 43 6.85 8.28 -0.44
N VAL A 44 5.82 8.34 0.39
CA VAL A 44 4.51 7.74 0.11
C VAL A 44 3.61 8.81 -0.50
N THR A 45 2.94 8.48 -1.60
CA THR A 45 1.90 9.33 -2.19
C THR A 45 0.62 8.51 -2.26
N ILE A 46 -0.38 8.88 -1.47
CA ILE A 46 -1.74 8.36 -1.55
C ILE A 46 -2.41 8.94 -2.79
N GLU A 47 -3.12 8.10 -3.55
CA GLU A 47 -3.90 8.50 -4.73
C GLU A 47 -3.13 9.47 -5.64
N PRO A 48 -1.96 9.06 -6.17
CA PRO A 48 -1.13 9.90 -7.02
C PRO A 48 -1.93 10.38 -8.23
N LYS A 49 -1.54 11.54 -8.77
CA LYS A 49 -2.08 12.00 -10.05
C LYS A 49 -1.84 10.92 -11.13
N ASN A 50 -2.81 10.82 -12.05
CA ASN A 50 -2.86 9.84 -13.14
C ASN A 50 -1.48 9.36 -13.61
N THR A 51 -1.24 8.05 -13.53
CA THR A 51 -0.08 7.42 -14.15
C THR A 51 -0.47 6.90 -15.53
N ASN A 52 0.54 6.54 -16.34
CA ASN A 52 0.31 5.94 -17.66
C ASN A 52 -0.49 4.61 -17.59
N VAL A 53 -0.50 3.96 -16.43
CA VAL A 53 -1.16 2.67 -16.17
C VAL A 53 -2.37 2.77 -15.23
N GLY A 54 -2.83 3.98 -14.90
CA GLY A 54 -3.98 4.23 -14.01
C GLY A 54 -3.59 4.90 -12.69
N ILE A 55 -4.43 4.80 -11.66
CA ILE A 55 -4.17 5.41 -10.35
C ILE A 55 -4.10 4.29 -9.32
N PRO A 56 -2.89 3.88 -8.88
CA PRO A 56 -2.76 2.95 -7.74
C PRO A 56 -3.16 3.65 -6.45
N ASP A 57 -3.51 2.89 -5.40
CA ASP A 57 -3.83 3.51 -4.10
C ASP A 57 -2.64 4.24 -3.49
N PHE A 58 -1.44 3.65 -3.61
CA PHE A 58 -0.20 4.28 -3.18
C PHE A 58 0.90 4.15 -4.23
N LYS A 59 1.66 5.23 -4.36
CA LYS A 59 2.95 5.26 -5.06
C LYS A 59 4.06 5.47 -4.06
N ILE A 60 5.09 4.62 -4.12
CA ILE A 60 6.27 4.72 -3.27
C ILE A 60 7.46 5.14 -4.13
N THR A 61 8.12 6.25 -3.77
CA THR A 61 9.35 6.69 -4.44
C THR A 61 10.50 6.80 -3.46
N SER A 62 11.74 6.80 -3.97
CA SER A 62 12.92 7.21 -3.23
C SER A 62 13.61 8.33 -4.00
N GLY A 63 13.45 9.57 -3.54
CA GLY A 63 13.71 10.75 -4.37
C GLY A 63 12.85 10.70 -5.63
N ASN A 64 13.49 10.78 -6.80
CA ASN A 64 12.80 10.78 -8.10
C ASN A 64 12.60 9.37 -8.69
N LYS A 65 13.08 8.31 -8.02
CA LYS A 65 12.95 6.94 -8.52
C LYS A 65 11.70 6.28 -7.96
N LEU A 66 10.90 5.68 -8.83
CA LEU A 66 9.81 4.80 -8.42
C LEU A 66 10.41 3.57 -7.72
N PHE A 67 9.84 3.20 -6.57
CA PHE A 67 10.21 2.04 -5.77
C PHE A 67 9.15 0.93 -5.84
N GLY A 68 7.91 1.29 -6.15
CA GLY A 68 6.81 0.36 -6.38
C GLY A 68 5.46 0.99 -6.10
N TYR A 69 4.42 0.19 -6.32
CA TYR A 69 3.03 0.56 -6.07
C TYR A 69 2.46 -0.28 -4.91
N ILE A 70 1.43 0.22 -4.26
CA ILE A 70 0.61 -0.55 -3.33
C ILE A 70 -0.84 -0.41 -3.77
N GLU A 71 -1.51 -1.54 -3.89
CA GLU A 71 -2.94 -1.66 -4.08
C GLU A 71 -3.56 -2.19 -2.79
N ALA A 72 -4.55 -1.48 -2.28
CA ALA A 72 -5.25 -1.83 -1.06
C ALA A 72 -6.61 -2.48 -1.35
N LYS A 73 -7.12 -3.20 -0.35
CA LYS A 73 -8.47 -3.76 -0.29
C LYS A 73 -9.01 -3.56 1.12
N ASP A 74 -10.33 -3.61 1.29
CA ASP A 74 -10.94 -3.55 2.63
C ASP A 74 -10.31 -4.58 3.58
N ILE A 75 -10.22 -4.21 4.87
CA ILE A 75 -9.45 -4.95 5.88
C ILE A 75 -9.95 -6.38 6.13
N ASP A 76 -11.21 -6.67 5.78
CA ASP A 76 -11.88 -7.96 5.94
C ASP A 76 -11.85 -8.83 4.66
N LYS A 77 -11.23 -8.34 3.58
CA LYS A 77 -11.17 -9.06 2.31
C LYS A 77 -10.14 -10.17 2.35
N ASP A 78 -10.56 -11.30 1.79
CA ASP A 78 -9.73 -12.46 1.49
C ASP A 78 -8.95 -12.19 0.19
N LEU A 79 -7.63 -12.00 0.31
CA LEU A 79 -6.75 -11.67 -0.81
C LEU A 79 -6.62 -12.80 -1.84
N ASP A 80 -6.99 -14.05 -1.51
CA ASP A 80 -7.02 -15.17 -2.47
C ASP A 80 -8.16 -15.06 -3.49
N LYS A 81 -9.18 -14.24 -3.19
CA LYS A 81 -10.38 -14.07 -4.02
C LYS A 81 -10.42 -12.75 -4.78
N ILE A 82 -9.36 -11.95 -4.69
CA ILE A 82 -9.29 -10.62 -5.31
C ILE A 82 -8.80 -10.75 -6.75
N ASP A 83 -9.41 -9.97 -7.65
CA ASP A 83 -8.94 -9.85 -9.02
C ASP A 83 -7.57 -9.15 -9.06
N LEU A 84 -6.62 -9.77 -9.76
CA LEU A 84 -5.25 -9.30 -9.91
C LEU A 84 -5.05 -8.44 -11.16
N GLU A 85 -6.10 -8.05 -11.90
CA GLU A 85 -5.98 -7.17 -13.07
C GLU A 85 -5.23 -5.87 -12.77
N GLN A 86 -5.56 -5.15 -11.70
CA GLN A 86 -4.85 -3.93 -11.30
C GLN A 86 -3.37 -4.22 -10.99
N VAL A 87 -3.10 -5.29 -10.23
CA VAL A 87 -1.73 -5.71 -9.90
C VAL A 87 -0.92 -5.99 -11.16
N LYS A 88 -1.46 -6.78 -12.10
CA LYS A 88 -0.82 -7.08 -13.39
C LYS A 88 -0.56 -5.83 -14.21
N LYS A 89 -1.52 -4.91 -14.25
CA LYS A 89 -1.40 -3.64 -14.97
C LYS A 89 -0.27 -2.77 -14.43
N TYR A 90 -0.13 -2.69 -13.10
CA TYR A 90 0.96 -1.94 -12.48
C TYR A 90 2.32 -2.65 -12.60
N LEU A 91 2.35 -3.99 -12.56
CA LEU A 91 3.57 -4.76 -12.82
C LEU A 91 4.15 -4.55 -14.22
N ALA A 92 3.30 -4.23 -15.20
CA ALA A 92 3.74 -3.88 -16.55
C ALA A 92 4.46 -2.51 -16.63
N ASP A 93 4.23 -1.60 -15.66
CA ASP A 93 4.92 -0.31 -15.56
C ASP A 93 6.16 -0.37 -14.65
N TYR A 94 6.07 -1.10 -13.54
CA TYR A 94 7.17 -1.26 -12.61
C TYR A 94 7.15 -2.64 -11.95
N PRO A 95 8.29 -3.33 -11.82
CA PRO A 95 8.34 -4.75 -11.46
C PRO A 95 7.98 -5.07 -10.01
N LYS A 96 7.44 -4.12 -9.22
CA LYS A 96 7.12 -4.33 -7.79
C LYS A 96 5.77 -3.71 -7.44
N VAL A 97 4.85 -4.57 -7.01
CA VAL A 97 3.53 -4.17 -6.51
C VAL A 97 3.22 -4.94 -5.24
N ILE A 98 2.72 -4.25 -4.22
CA ILE A 98 2.19 -4.88 -3.01
C ILE A 98 0.67 -4.88 -3.08
N LEU A 99 0.03 -6.03 -2.88
CA LEU A 99 -1.41 -6.13 -2.59
C LEU A 99 -1.59 -6.30 -1.07
N THR A 100 -2.51 -5.55 -0.47
CA THR A 100 -2.74 -5.63 0.98
C THR A 100 -4.19 -5.38 1.38
N ASN A 101 -4.62 -6.03 2.45
CA ASN A 101 -5.81 -5.67 3.23
C ASN A 101 -5.41 -5.00 4.57
N PHE A 102 -4.26 -4.32 4.61
CA PHE A 102 -3.64 -3.70 5.79
C PHE A 102 -3.12 -4.66 6.87
N ILE A 103 -3.42 -5.96 6.81
CA ILE A 103 -2.94 -6.96 7.76
C ILE A 103 -2.00 -7.95 7.07
N GLU A 104 -2.41 -8.42 5.90
CA GLU A 104 -1.62 -9.24 5.00
C GLU A 104 -0.98 -8.38 3.91
N PHE A 105 0.28 -8.68 3.58
CA PHE A 105 1.04 -7.99 2.54
C PHE A 105 1.62 -9.02 1.58
N ARG A 106 1.20 -8.99 0.31
CA ARG A 106 1.71 -9.85 -0.76
C ARG A 106 2.55 -9.02 -1.70
N LEU A 107 3.83 -9.33 -1.80
CA LEU A 107 4.70 -8.76 -2.82
C LEU A 107 4.55 -9.56 -4.10
N TYR A 108 4.12 -8.90 -5.16
CA TYR A 108 4.25 -9.39 -6.52
C TYR A 108 5.45 -8.72 -7.16
N GLU A 109 6.34 -9.53 -7.71
CA GLU A 109 7.57 -9.06 -8.34
C GLU A 109 7.80 -9.80 -9.66
N ASN A 110 8.00 -9.05 -10.74
CA ASN A 110 8.52 -9.59 -11.99
C ASN A 110 10.03 -9.42 -11.98
N ASN A 111 10.74 -10.41 -11.46
CA ASN A 111 12.19 -10.50 -11.60
C ASN A 111 12.48 -11.01 -13.02
N GLU A 112 13.00 -10.14 -13.88
CA GLU A 112 13.92 -10.58 -14.93
C GLU A 112 15.30 -10.85 -14.32
#